data_AF-A0AAU2FMR5-F1
#
_entry.id   AF-A0AAU2FMR5-F1
#
_cell.length_a   1.000
_cell.length_b   1.000
_cell.length_c   1.000
_cell.angle_alpha   90.00
_cell.angle_beta   90.00
_cell.angle_gamma   90.00
#
_symmetry.space_group_name_H-M   'P 1'
#
loop_
_entity.id
_entity.type
_entity.pdbx_description
1 polymer ?
#
loop_
_entity_poly.entity_id
_entity_poly.type
_entity_poly.pdbx_seq_one_letter_code
_entity_poly.pdbx_strand_id
1 'polypeptide(L)'
;MNETPVKQRNSAAYYGQAVASFAVAICAVALGIYHLQVDGWVRAFLGIAVLYLTTSAFTLAKVIRDRQELTQIVTRVDQARMEKIMADYDPFQPKV
;
A
#
# COMPACT_ATOMS: atom_id res chain seq x y z
N MET A 1 -21.06 8.33 16.97
CA MET A 1 -20.86 8.82 15.59
C MET A 1 -20.22 7.70 14.79
N ASN A 2 -20.99 7.07 13.90
CA ASN A 2 -20.55 5.92 13.12
C ASN A 2 -19.81 6.46 11.88
N GLU A 3 -18.52 6.71 12.01
CA GLU A 3 -17.68 7.03 10.86
C GLU A 3 -17.45 5.74 10.09
N THR A 4 -18.36 5.42 9.15
CA THR A 4 -18.10 4.36 8.19
C THR A 4 -16.83 4.75 7.42
N PRO A 5 -15.72 4.00 7.53
CA PRO A 5 -14.53 4.34 6.79
C PRO A 5 -14.87 4.21 5.30
N VAL A 6 -14.97 5.34 4.61
CA VAL A 6 -15.16 5.38 3.17
C VAL A 6 -14.00 4.62 2.57
N LYS A 7 -14.25 3.39 2.12
CA LYS A 7 -13.26 2.58 1.41
C LYS A 7 -13.00 3.31 0.10
N GLN A 8 -12.02 4.20 0.10
CA GLN A 8 -11.64 5.02 -1.02
C GLN A 8 -11.05 4.10 -2.10
N ARG A 9 -11.94 3.56 -2.95
CA ARG A 9 -11.55 2.67 -4.03
C ARG A 9 -11.11 3.55 -5.18
N ASN A 10 -9.80 3.69 -5.35
CA ASN A 10 -9.22 4.38 -6.50
C ASN A 10 -9.82 3.81 -7.79
N SER A 11 -10.28 4.70 -8.68
CA SER A 11 -10.81 4.30 -9.99
C SER A 11 -9.73 3.56 -10.80
N ALA A 12 -10.14 2.59 -11.63
CA ALA A 12 -9.22 1.86 -12.51
C ALA A 12 -8.40 2.80 -13.41
N ALA A 13 -8.98 3.95 -13.78
CA ALA A 13 -8.29 5.00 -14.51
C ALA A 13 -7.09 5.60 -13.75
N TYR A 14 -7.22 5.83 -12.44
CA TYR A 14 -6.16 6.38 -11.60
C TYR A 14 -5.01 5.38 -11.42
N TYR A 15 -5.33 4.09 -11.31
CA TYR A 15 -4.31 3.02 -11.30
C TYR A 15 -3.51 3.00 -12.61
N GLY A 16 -4.20 3.05 -13.76
CA GLY A 16 -3.55 3.10 -15.07
C GLY A 16 -2.64 4.32 -15.23
N GLN A 17 -3.10 5.50 -14.79
CA GLN A 17 -2.28 6.72 -14.79
C GLN A 17 -1.02 6.56 -13.93
N ALA A 18 -1.15 5.98 -12.73
CA ALA A 18 0.00 5.75 -11.84
C ALA A 18 1.06 4.86 -12.51
N VAL A 19 0.64 3.74 -13.12
CA VAL A 19 1.56 2.83 -13.83
C VAL A 19 2.21 3.54 -15.02
N ALA A 20 1.44 4.29 -15.81
CA ALA A 20 1.98 5.06 -16.94
C ALA A 20 3.00 6.11 -16.49
N SER A 21 2.68 6.87 -15.43
CA SER A 21 3.59 7.89 -14.88
C SER A 21 4.90 7.30 -14.37
N PHE A 22 4.83 6.13 -13.73
CA PHE A 22 6.01 5.41 -13.27
C PHE A 22 6.87 4.90 -14.44
N ALA A 23 6.25 4.37 -15.50
CA ALA A 23 6.97 3.97 -16.70
C ALA A 23 7.70 5.15 -17.36
N VAL A 24 7.02 6.30 -17.49
CA VAL A 24 7.61 7.54 -18.02
C VAL A 24 8.80 7.99 -17.16
N ALA A 25 8.68 7.92 -15.83
CA ALA A 25 9.78 8.28 -14.92
C ALA A 25 11.01 7.38 -15.08
N ILE A 26 10.81 6.06 -15.16
CA ILE A 26 11.92 5.10 -15.38
C ILE A 26 12.58 5.36 -16.74
N CYS A 27 11.80 5.60 -17.80
CA CYS A 27 12.34 5.93 -19.12
C CYS A 27 13.15 7.24 -19.10
N ALA A 28 12.65 8.27 -18.43
CA ALA A 28 13.34 9.56 -18.32
C ALA A 28 14.69 9.42 -17.59
N VAL A 29 14.72 8.66 -16.48
CA VAL A 29 15.97 8.38 -15.75
C VAL A 29 16.93 7.55 -16.60
N ALA A 30 16.45 6.51 -17.28
CA ALA A 30 17.28 5.68 -18.16
C ALA A 30 17.91 6.49 -19.31
N LEU A 31 17.13 7.36 -19.95
CA LEU A 31 17.63 8.29 -20.98
C LEU A 31 18.64 9.28 -20.40
N GLY A 32 18.38 9.82 -19.21
CA GLY A 32 19.32 10.69 -18.50
C GLY A 32 20.67 10.02 -18.25
N ILE A 33 20.65 8.77 -17.76
CA ILE A 33 21.86 7.96 -17.55
C ILE A 33 22.57 7.67 -18.88
N TYR A 34 21.81 7.40 -19.95
CA TYR A 34 22.38 7.12 -21.27
C TYR A 34 23.10 8.32 -21.88
N HIS A 35 22.51 9.52 -21.77
CA HIS A 35 23.08 10.77 -22.28
C HIS A 35 24.18 11.36 -21.38
N LEU A 36 24.36 10.83 -20.17
CA LEU A 36 25.37 11.32 -19.24
C LEU A 36 26.78 10.97 -19.74
N GLN A 37 27.63 11.98 -19.93
CA GLN A 37 29.03 11.82 -20.32
C GLN A 37 29.89 11.42 -19.11
N VAL A 38 29.74 10.17 -18.68
CA VAL A 38 30.52 9.56 -17.59
C VAL A 38 31.08 8.21 -18.03
N ASP A 39 32.08 7.75 -17.27
CA ASP A 39 32.68 6.44 -17.42
C ASP A 39 31.63 5.32 -17.38
N GLY A 40 31.86 4.26 -18.15
CA GLY A 40 30.94 3.12 -18.24
C GLY A 40 30.68 2.45 -16.89
N TRP A 41 31.68 2.41 -16.01
CA TRP A 41 31.52 1.85 -14.67
C TRP A 41 30.56 2.66 -13.80
N VAL A 42 30.71 3.99 -13.78
CA VAL A 42 29.82 4.90 -13.05
C VAL A 42 28.40 4.79 -13.56
N ARG A 43 28.24 4.67 -14.88
CA ARG A 43 26.94 4.49 -15.53
C ARG A 43 26.25 3.19 -15.10
N ALA A 44 26.99 2.08 -15.04
CA ALA A 44 26.49 0.80 -14.58
C ALA A 44 26.07 0.84 -13.10
N PHE A 45 26.89 1.49 -12.25
CA PHE A 45 26.55 1.70 -10.84
C PHE A 45 25.25 2.48 -10.67
N LEU A 46 25.05 3.58 -11.42
CA LEU A 46 23.81 4.34 -11.40
C LEU A 46 22.61 3.51 -11.85
N GLY A 47 22.77 2.69 -12.88
CA GLY A 47 21.73 1.76 -13.34
C GLY A 47 21.30 0.78 -12.24
N ILE A 48 22.27 0.13 -11.57
CA ILE A 48 21.99 -0.79 -10.46
C ILE A 48 21.36 -0.04 -9.27
N ALA A 49 21.85 1.14 -8.94
CA ALA A 49 21.33 1.96 -7.85
C ALA A 49 19.85 2.31 -8.07
N VAL A 50 19.47 2.73 -9.28
CA VAL A 50 18.08 3.02 -9.63
C VAL A 50 17.20 1.77 -9.53
N LEU A 51 17.66 0.63 -10.07
CA LEU A 51 16.90 -0.62 -10.01
C LEU A 51 16.69 -1.10 -8.57
N TYR A 52 17.74 -1.08 -7.75
CA TYR A 52 17.67 -1.51 -6.36
C TYR A 52 16.80 -0.58 -5.51
N LEU A 53 17.00 0.74 -5.65
CA LEU A 53 16.20 1.75 -4.94
C LEU A 53 14.71 1.60 -5.26
N THR A 54 14.38 1.45 -6.55
CA THR A 54 13.01 1.25 -7.03
C THR A 54 12.39 -0.02 -6.44
N THR A 55 13.11 -1.14 -6.49
CA THR A 55 12.65 -2.43 -5.96
C THR A 55 12.43 -2.38 -4.45
N SER A 56 13.34 -1.76 -3.72
CA SER A 56 13.26 -1.56 -2.27
C SER A 56 12.08 -0.66 -1.90
N ALA A 57 11.86 0.44 -2.63
CA ALA A 57 10.73 1.33 -2.42
C ALA A 57 9.38 0.62 -2.59
N PHE A 58 9.22 -0.22 -3.62
CA PHE A 58 8.00 -1.03 -3.77
C PHE A 58 7.83 -2.06 -2.67
N THR A 59 8.91 -2.69 -2.22
CA THR A 59 8.88 -3.64 -1.10
C THR A 59 8.43 -2.95 0.17
N LEU A 60 9.00 -1.77 0.47
CA LEU A 60 8.60 -0.95 1.61
C LEU A 60 7.14 -0.51 1.51
N ALA A 61 6.69 -0.06 0.33
CA ALA A 61 5.30 0.33 0.10
C ALA A 61 4.33 -0.85 0.34
N LYS A 62 4.69 -2.06 -0.11
CA LYS A 62 3.92 -3.28 0.19
C LYS A 62 3.86 -3.53 1.70
N VAL A 63 4.99 -3.53 2.39
CA VAL A 63 5.03 -3.75 3.85
C VAL A 63 4.15 -2.74 4.58
N ILE A 64 4.20 -1.46 4.22
CA ILE A 64 3.34 -0.43 4.84
C ILE A 64 1.86 -0.71 4.56
N ARG A 65 1.50 -1.03 3.32
CA ARG A 65 0.13 -1.36 2.94
C ARG A 65 -0.39 -2.59 3.68
N ASP A 66 0.41 -3.65 3.75
CA ASP A 66 0.07 -4.88 4.44
C ASP A 66 -0.18 -4.60 5.94
N ARG A 67 0.61 -3.73 6.57
CA ARG A 67 0.39 -3.28 7.97
C ARG A 67 -0.92 -2.51 8.14
N GLN A 68 -1.28 -1.65 7.18
CA GLN A 68 -2.55 -0.92 7.20
C GLN A 68 -3.74 -1.87 7.04
N GLU A 69 -3.67 -2.81 6.11
CA GLU A 69 -4.73 -3.81 5.87
C GLU A 69 -4.92 -4.73 7.08
N LEU A 70 -3.82 -5.21 7.70
CA LEU A 70 -3.88 -6.02 8.93
C LEU A 70 -4.58 -5.27 10.07
N THR A 71 -4.21 -4.00 10.30
CA THR A 71 -4.83 -3.17 11.34
C THR A 71 -6.33 -3.02 11.12
N GLN A 72 -6.75 -2.74 9.88
CA GLN A 72 -8.18 -2.59 9.54
C GLN A 72 -8.99 -3.88 9.74
N ILE A 73 -8.40 -5.04 9.47
CA ILE A 73 -9.07 -6.34 9.65
C ILE A 73 -9.27 -6.65 11.13
N VAL A 74 -8.23 -6.47 11.96
CA VAL A 74 -8.29 -6.75 13.40
C VAL A 74 -9.41 -5.94 14.05
N THR A 75 -9.48 -4.62 13.78
CA THR A 75 -10.54 -3.77 14.34
C THR A 75 -11.95 -4.23 13.97
N ARG A 76 -12.17 -4.71 12.74
CA ARG A 76 -13.48 -5.23 12.32
C ARG A 76 -13.85 -6.54 13.01
N VAL A 77 -12.89 -7.42 13.23
CA VAL A 77 -13.10 -8.68 13.95
C VAL A 77 -13.44 -8.40 15.41
N ASP A 78 -12.73 -7.46 16.05
CA ASP A 78 -13.01 -7.07 17.43
C ASP A 78 -14.40 -6.43 17.56
N GLN A 79 -14.79 -5.56 16.62
CA GLN A 79 -16.14 -5.00 16.57
C GLN A 79 -17.22 -6.09 16.43
N ALA A 80 -17.05 -7.04 15.51
CA ALA A 80 -18.01 -8.13 15.33
C ALA A 80 -18.10 -9.07 16.55
N ARG A 81 -16.96 -9.31 17.24
CA ARG A 81 -16.95 -10.08 18.48
C ARG A 81 -17.65 -9.35 19.62
N MET A 82 -17.40 -8.05 19.78
CA MET A 82 -18.07 -7.21 20.77
C MET A 82 -19.58 -7.14 20.51
N GLU A 83 -19.98 -6.99 19.25
CA GLU A 83 -21.39 -7.01 18.84
C GLU A 83 -22.05 -8.36 19.17
N LYS A 84 -21.35 -9.47 18.90
CA LYS A 84 -21.85 -10.80 19.28
C LYS A 84 -21.99 -10.95 20.80
N ILE A 85 -21.00 -10.53 21.59
CA ILE A 85 -21.07 -10.60 23.06
C ILE A 85 -22.21 -9.73 23.60
N MET A 86 -22.43 -8.54 23.04
CA MET A 86 -23.57 -7.69 23.39
C MET A 86 -24.90 -8.32 23.00
N ALA A 87 -24.97 -9.01 21.86
CA ALA A 87 -26.19 -9.69 21.40
C ALA A 87 -26.51 -10.96 22.22
N ASP A 88 -25.49 -11.72 22.63
CA ASP A 88 -25.65 -12.93 23.44
C ASP A 88 -25.94 -12.61 24.93
N TYR A 89 -25.66 -11.37 25.39
CA TYR A 89 -25.96 -10.93 26.76
C TYR A 89 -27.37 -10.34 26.85
N ASP A 90 -28.36 -11.18 27.19
CA ASP A 90 -29.73 -10.77 27.49
C ASP A 90 -29.88 -10.45 29.01
N PRO A 91 -29.96 -9.17 29.41
CA PRO A 91 -30.00 -8.78 30.81
C PRO A 91 -31.33 -9.08 31.52
N PHE A 92 -32.34 -9.62 30.82
CA PHE A 92 -33.67 -9.87 31.40
C PHE A 92 -34.05 -11.35 31.52
N GLN A 93 -33.13 -12.31 31.31
CA GLN A 93 -33.47 -13.71 31.57
C GLN A 93 -33.62 -13.97 33.08
N PRO A 94 -34.82 -14.37 33.54
CA PRO A 94 -35.03 -14.69 34.94
C PRO A 94 -34.26 -15.98 35.26
N LYS A 95 -33.34 -15.91 36.23
CA LYS A 95 -32.78 -17.10 36.87
C LYS A 95 -33.91 -17.85 37.56
N VAL A 96 -34.34 -18.95 36.96
CA VAL A 96 -35.14 -19.99 37.61
C VAL A 96 -34.23 -20.92 38.40
#